data_AF-A0A1D6KUK7-F1
#
_entry.id   AF-A0A1D6KUK7-F1
#
_cell.length_a   1.000
_cell.length_b   1.000
_cell.length_c   1.000
_cell.angle_alpha   90.00
_cell.angle_beta   90.00
_cell.angle_gamma   90.00
#
_symmetry.space_group_name_H-M   'P 1'
#
loop_
_entity.id
_entity.type
_entity.pdbx_description
1 polymer ?
#
loop_
_entity_poly.entity_id
_entity_poly.type
_entity_poly.pdbx_seq_one_letter_code
_entity_poly.pdbx_strand_id
1 'polypeptide(L)'
;MSSLLQVEVIPVDGAPSSTSFKQEEWAQNSIILFENLLNFTGEVANCKDFSQKLASGAMIFVNDSFSLSHKILASTVGITCFCYASLAGFHFEEELMKLIKITDSTRRPYIAIVIINLFFPDVYVADSLYSRSSYQKAVAYCFLMKYVAALLPVFYQCL
;
A
#
# COMPACT_ATOMS: atom_id res chain seq x y z
N MET A 1 7.08 13.21 14.76
CA MET A 1 5.61 13.08 14.54
C MET A 1 4.81 13.60 15.73
N SER A 2 5.09 13.21 16.97
CA SER A 2 4.28 13.66 18.13
C SER A 2 4.17 15.19 18.28
N SER A 3 5.25 15.94 18.05
CA SER A 3 5.23 17.42 18.08
C SER A 3 4.35 18.08 17.01
N LEU A 4 4.16 17.42 15.87
CA LEU A 4 3.39 17.95 14.74
C LEU A 4 1.90 17.60 14.86
N LEU A 5 1.60 16.42 15.40
CA LEU A 5 0.23 15.93 15.54
C LEU A 5 -0.44 16.37 16.84
N GLN A 6 0.34 16.88 17.81
CA GLN A 6 -0.15 17.20 19.17
C GLN A 6 -0.82 15.99 19.86
N VAL A 7 -0.43 14.79 19.45
CA VAL A 7 -0.92 13.50 19.95
C VAL A 7 0.28 12.67 20.37
N GLU A 8 0.08 11.84 21.38
CA GLU A 8 1.09 10.89 21.84
C GLU A 8 1.32 9.82 20.77
N VAL A 9 2.59 9.63 20.38
CA VAL A 9 2.99 8.58 19.45
C VAL A 9 3.86 7.59 20.22
N ILE A 10 3.37 6.36 20.34
CA ILE A 10 4.02 5.26 21.06
C ILE A 10 4.73 4.39 20.00
N PRO A 11 6.08 4.44 19.92
CA PRO A 11 6.82 3.53 19.06
C PRO A 11 6.76 2.11 19.65
N VAL A 12 6.64 1.12 18.77
CA VAL A 12 6.63 -0.31 19.14
C VAL A 12 7.82 -1.00 18.49
N ASP A 13 8.74 -1.42 19.35
CA ASP A 13 9.93 -2.17 18.93
C ASP A 13 9.58 -3.63 18.63
N GLY A 14 10.06 -4.13 17.49
CA GLY A 14 9.99 -5.54 17.12
C GLY A 14 8.82 -5.92 16.20
N ALA A 15 8.75 -7.21 15.88
CA ALA A 15 7.71 -7.74 15.00
C ALA A 15 6.36 -7.76 15.73
N PRO A 16 5.24 -7.55 15.01
CA PRO A 16 3.89 -7.81 15.55
C PRO A 16 3.71 -9.23 16.13
N SER A 17 4.65 -10.14 15.88
CA SER A 17 4.66 -11.53 16.33
C SER A 17 5.31 -11.82 17.66
N SER A 18 6.20 -10.97 18.17
CA SER A 18 6.98 -11.23 19.39
C SER A 18 6.44 -10.48 20.60
N THR A 19 5.73 -9.39 20.37
CA THR A 19 5.26 -8.51 21.43
C THR A 19 3.83 -8.92 21.75
N SER A 20 3.60 -9.49 22.93
CA SER A 20 2.25 -9.57 23.50
C SER A 20 1.69 -8.16 23.46
N PHE A 21 0.73 -7.89 22.56
CA PHE A 21 -0.02 -6.64 22.50
C PHE A 21 -0.74 -6.50 23.84
N LYS A 22 -0.06 -5.91 24.84
CA LYS A 22 -0.68 -5.53 26.10
C LYS A 22 -1.55 -4.32 25.77
N GLN A 23 -2.78 -4.61 25.33
CA GLN A 23 -3.85 -3.62 25.12
C GLN A 23 -4.12 -2.76 26.37
N GLU A 24 -3.60 -3.18 27.52
CA GLU A 24 -3.86 -2.63 28.85
C GLU A 24 -3.24 -1.24 29.10
N GLU A 25 -2.35 -0.74 28.23
CA GLU A 25 -1.69 0.57 28.38
C GLU A 25 -2.03 1.60 27.28
N TRP A 26 -2.99 1.32 26.41
CA TRP A 26 -3.37 2.30 25.38
C TRP A 26 -4.32 3.34 25.95
N ALA A 27 -3.79 4.53 26.24
CA ALA A 27 -4.64 5.68 26.47
C ALA A 27 -5.55 5.87 25.23
N GLN A 28 -6.82 6.18 25.47
CA GLN A 28 -7.74 6.53 24.39
C GLN A 28 -7.14 7.70 23.60
N ASN A 29 -7.00 7.52 22.27
CA ASN A 29 -6.43 8.47 21.30
C ASN A 29 -4.90 8.52 21.16
N SER A 30 -4.15 7.50 21.58
CA SER A 30 -2.72 7.40 21.24
C SER A 30 -2.50 6.81 19.84
N ILE A 31 -1.41 7.24 19.18
CA ILE A 31 -0.98 6.70 17.88
C ILE A 31 0.11 5.67 18.12
N ILE A 32 -0.03 4.51 17.52
CA ILE A 32 0.97 3.44 17.60
C ILE A 32 1.78 3.46 16.30
N LEU A 33 3.11 3.51 16.44
CA LEU A 33 4.01 3.48 15.30
C LEU A 33 4.87 2.20 15.36
N PHE A 34 4.67 1.32 14.39
CA PHE A 34 5.52 0.15 14.23
C PHE A 34 6.88 0.50 13.64
N GLU A 35 7.86 -0.34 13.94
CA GLU A 35 9.13 -0.40 13.22
C GLU A 35 8.94 -0.62 11.71
N ASN A 36 10.00 -0.35 10.95
CA ASN A 36 9.98 -0.52 9.49
C ASN A 36 9.63 -1.97 9.11
N LEU A 37 8.42 -2.16 8.58
CA LEU A 37 7.87 -3.49 8.30
C LEU A 37 8.68 -4.27 7.25
N LEU A 38 9.38 -3.59 6.34
CA LEU A 38 10.20 -4.23 5.31
C LEU A 38 11.41 -5.00 5.89
N ASN A 39 11.76 -4.76 7.16
CA ASN A 39 12.79 -5.52 7.84
C ASN A 39 12.34 -6.94 8.21
N PHE A 40 11.04 -7.23 8.15
CA PHE A 40 10.50 -8.55 8.47
C PHE A 40 10.32 -9.39 7.21
N THR A 41 10.85 -10.61 7.21
CA THR A 41 10.67 -11.56 6.10
C THR A 41 9.19 -11.89 5.87
N GLY A 42 8.39 -11.90 6.94
CA GLY A 42 6.94 -12.10 6.87
C GLY A 42 6.21 -11.03 6.05
N GLU A 43 6.70 -9.78 6.06
CA GLU A 43 6.12 -8.68 5.27
C GLU A 43 6.34 -8.91 3.78
N VAL A 44 7.60 -9.16 3.38
CA VAL A 44 7.99 -9.37 1.98
C VAL A 44 7.40 -10.64 1.41
N ALA A 45 7.25 -11.69 2.23
CA ALA A 45 6.65 -12.96 1.83
C ALA A 45 5.11 -12.95 1.80
N ASN A 46 4.46 -11.83 2.17
CA ASN A 46 3.01 -11.75 2.35
C ASN A 46 2.47 -12.89 3.25
N CYS A 47 3.14 -13.11 4.37
CA CYS A 47 2.85 -14.24 5.25
C CYS A 47 1.51 -14.05 5.97
N LYS A 48 0.63 -15.05 5.86
CA LYS A 48 -0.71 -15.05 6.46
C LYS A 48 -0.68 -14.78 7.97
N ASP A 49 0.19 -15.48 8.69
CA ASP A 49 0.31 -15.33 10.15
C ASP A 49 0.80 -13.94 10.55
N PHE A 50 1.68 -13.34 9.74
CA PHE A 50 2.16 -11.98 9.97
C PHE A 50 1.05 -10.95 9.74
N SER A 51 0.28 -11.09 8.65
CA SER A 51 -0.88 -10.25 8.37
C SER A 51 -1.96 -10.32 9.44
N GLN A 52 -2.26 -11.53 9.94
CA GLN A 52 -3.26 -11.70 11.01
C GLN A 52 -2.83 -11.00 12.30
N LYS A 53 -1.54 -11.08 12.65
CA LYS A 53 -0.97 -10.40 13.82
C LYS A 53 -0.95 -8.89 13.64
N LEU A 54 -0.64 -8.41 12.43
CA LEU A 54 -0.68 -6.98 12.11
C LEU A 54 -2.10 -6.40 12.18
N ALA A 55 -3.11 -7.18 11.79
CA ALA A 55 -4.52 -6.81 11.91
C ALA A 55 -5.06 -6.94 13.35
N SER A 56 -4.30 -7.51 14.29
CA SER A 56 -4.77 -7.77 15.65
C SER A 56 -5.08 -6.45 16.37
N GLY A 57 -6.36 -6.23 16.67
CA GLY A 57 -6.84 -4.99 17.29
C GLY A 57 -7.24 -3.89 16.29
N ALA A 58 -7.13 -4.13 14.98
CA ALA A 58 -7.58 -3.22 13.93
C ALA A 58 -8.86 -3.76 13.26
N MET A 59 -9.96 -3.02 13.36
CA MET A 59 -11.21 -3.37 12.64
C MET A 59 -11.22 -2.83 11.21
N ILE A 60 -10.63 -1.66 11.00
CA ILE A 60 -10.62 -0.95 9.72
C ILE A 60 -9.17 -0.79 9.29
N PHE A 61 -8.88 -1.20 8.06
CA PHE A 61 -7.60 -0.96 7.40
C PHE A 61 -7.74 0.22 6.42
N VAL A 62 -6.77 1.12 6.43
CA VAL A 62 -6.68 2.23 5.49
C VAL A 62 -5.32 2.19 4.82
N ASN A 63 -5.29 1.99 3.50
CA ASN A 63 -4.05 2.03 2.73
C ASN A 63 -3.86 3.44 2.15
N ASP A 64 -2.94 4.20 2.74
CA ASP A 64 -2.53 5.51 2.22
C ASP A 64 -1.19 5.49 1.46
N SER A 65 -0.65 4.30 1.19
CA SER A 65 0.66 4.08 0.55
C SER A 65 0.53 3.64 -0.91
N PHE A 66 0.20 4.59 -1.79
CA PHE A 66 0.08 4.33 -3.24
C PHE A 66 1.36 3.71 -3.84
N SER A 67 2.52 4.24 -3.45
CA SER A 67 3.83 3.83 -3.96
C SER A 67 4.14 2.35 -3.69
N LEU A 68 3.67 1.76 -2.59
CA LEU A 68 3.91 0.36 -2.24
C LEU A 68 2.84 -0.59 -2.78
N SER A 69 1.76 -0.06 -3.35
CA SER A 69 0.60 -0.86 -3.73
C SER A 69 0.77 -1.69 -5.01
N HIS A 70 1.90 -1.51 -5.71
CA HIS A 70 2.32 -2.44 -6.76
C HIS A 70 2.98 -3.71 -6.21
N LYS A 71 3.37 -3.74 -4.93
CA LYS A 71 3.98 -4.91 -4.28
C LYS A 71 2.91 -5.71 -3.54
N ILE A 72 3.08 -7.03 -3.52
CA ILE A 72 2.23 -7.92 -2.75
C ILE A 72 2.92 -8.10 -1.40
N LEU A 73 2.47 -7.37 -0.38
CA LEU A 73 3.07 -7.38 0.96
C LEU A 73 2.01 -7.69 2.02
N ALA A 74 2.47 -8.14 3.19
CA ALA A 74 1.57 -8.47 4.29
C ALA A 74 0.80 -7.24 4.81
N SER A 75 1.42 -6.05 4.85
CA SER A 75 0.81 -4.80 5.31
C SER A 75 -0.07 -4.08 4.29
N THR A 76 -0.01 -4.46 3.01
CA THR A 76 -0.79 -3.83 1.94
C THR A 76 -1.89 -4.73 1.40
N VAL A 77 -1.60 -6.02 1.23
CA VAL A 77 -2.51 -7.02 0.64
C VAL A 77 -2.95 -8.02 1.70
N GLY A 78 -2.02 -8.66 2.41
CA GLY A 78 -2.38 -9.76 3.31
C GLY A 78 -3.27 -9.33 4.49
N ILE A 79 -3.09 -8.10 5.00
CA ILE A 79 -3.85 -7.55 6.11
C ILE A 79 -5.35 -7.38 5.80
N THR A 80 -5.71 -7.14 4.53
CA THR A 80 -7.10 -6.87 4.13
C THR A 80 -8.02 -8.06 4.37
N CYS A 81 -7.47 -9.28 4.38
CA CYS A 81 -8.17 -10.52 4.68
C CYS A 81 -8.62 -10.64 6.15
N PHE A 82 -8.09 -9.79 7.05
CA PHE A 82 -8.30 -9.88 8.49
C PHE A 82 -9.00 -8.66 9.10
N CYS A 83 -9.25 -7.62 8.30
CA CYS A 83 -9.99 -6.45 8.71
C CYS A 83 -11.43 -6.51 8.17
N TYR A 84 -12.38 -5.94 8.91
CA TYR A 84 -13.79 -5.90 8.50
C TYR A 84 -14.00 -5.00 7.27
N ALA A 85 -13.30 -3.87 7.22
CA ALA A 85 -13.32 -2.94 6.11
C ALA A 85 -11.90 -2.54 5.71
N SER A 86 -11.69 -2.34 4.41
CA SER A 86 -10.44 -1.88 3.83
C SER A 86 -10.72 -0.69 2.93
N LEU A 87 -10.02 0.43 3.15
CA LEU A 87 -10.28 1.71 2.50
C LEU A 87 -9.00 2.28 1.86
N ALA A 88 -9.18 3.17 0.88
CA ALA A 88 -8.11 4.02 0.39
C ALA A 88 -7.98 5.21 1.33
N GLY A 89 -6.75 5.58 1.67
CA GLY A 89 -6.49 6.87 2.29
C GLY A 89 -6.59 8.02 1.26
N PHE A 90 -6.62 9.25 1.76
CA PHE A 90 -6.77 10.43 0.91
C PHE A 90 -5.61 10.63 -0.06
N HIS A 91 -4.37 10.38 0.39
CA HIS A 91 -3.19 10.50 -0.46
C HIS A 91 -3.20 9.42 -1.54
N PHE A 92 -3.60 8.21 -1.18
CA PHE A 92 -3.79 7.13 -2.15
C PHE A 92 -4.79 7.52 -3.24
N GLU A 93 -5.97 7.99 -2.84
CA GLU A 93 -7.04 8.38 -3.78
C GLU A 93 -6.56 9.50 -4.72
N GLU A 94 -5.89 10.51 -4.18
CA GLU A 94 -5.36 11.63 -4.96
C GLU A 94 -4.38 11.15 -6.04
N GLU A 95 -3.42 10.31 -5.68
CA GLU A 95 -2.43 9.75 -6.62
C GLU A 95 -3.07 8.84 -7.66
N LEU A 96 -4.02 8.00 -7.25
CA LEU A 96 -4.80 7.18 -8.18
C LEU A 96 -5.56 8.05 -9.19
N MET A 97 -6.22 9.11 -8.74
CA MET A 97 -6.98 10.01 -9.59
C MET A 97 -6.08 10.80 -10.55
N LYS A 98 -4.89 11.22 -10.11
CA LYS A 98 -3.88 11.82 -10.99
C LYS A 98 -3.47 10.84 -12.09
N LEU A 99 -3.20 9.58 -11.73
CA LEU A 99 -2.80 8.55 -12.68
C LEU A 99 -3.91 8.24 -13.70
N ILE A 100 -5.16 8.13 -13.24
CA ILE A 100 -6.33 7.93 -14.12
C ILE A 100 -6.46 9.10 -15.10
N LYS A 101 -6.38 10.35 -14.62
CA LYS A 101 -6.47 11.54 -15.48
C LYS A 101 -5.37 11.56 -16.54
N ILE A 102 -4.13 11.23 -16.19
CA ILE A 102 -3.02 11.14 -17.15
C ILE A 102 -3.31 10.06 -18.20
N THR A 103 -3.87 8.93 -17.78
CA THR A 103 -4.13 7.77 -18.64
C THR A 103 -5.33 7.95 -19.58
N ASP A 104 -6.35 8.70 -19.15
CA ASP A 104 -7.60 8.89 -19.87
C ASP A 104 -7.61 10.16 -20.74
N SER A 105 -6.72 11.10 -20.45
CA SER A 105 -6.62 12.34 -21.21
C SER A 105 -6.11 12.06 -22.64
N THR A 106 -6.82 12.62 -23.64
CA THR A 106 -6.48 12.58 -25.07
C THR A 106 -5.71 13.81 -25.55
N ARG A 107 -5.19 14.64 -24.62
CA ARG A 107 -4.49 15.90 -24.92
C ARG A 107 -3.12 15.65 -25.52
N ARG A 108 -3.08 15.57 -26.86
CA ARG A 108 -1.85 15.53 -27.63
C ARG A 108 -1.27 16.94 -27.77
N PRO A 109 0.05 17.13 -27.74
CA PRO A 109 1.09 16.11 -27.55
C PRO A 109 1.39 15.79 -26.07
N TYR A 110 1.63 14.51 -25.77
CA TYR A 110 2.17 14.07 -24.47
C TYR A 110 3.69 14.02 -24.51
N ILE A 111 4.33 14.66 -23.54
CA ILE A 111 5.77 14.61 -23.34
C ILE A 111 6.02 13.96 -21.98
N ALA A 112 6.62 12.78 -21.98
CA ALA A 112 7.11 12.12 -20.78
C ALA A 112 8.63 12.29 -20.71
N ILE A 113 9.12 12.86 -19.61
CA ILE A 113 10.55 12.99 -19.34
C ILE A 113 10.93 11.84 -18.40
N VAL A 114 11.69 10.89 -18.92
CA VAL A 114 12.24 9.78 -18.13
C VAL A 114 13.72 10.04 -17.96
N ILE A 115 14.13 10.34 -16.73
CA ILE A 115 15.55 10.49 -16.38
C ILE A 115 15.98 9.17 -15.74
N ILE A 116 16.87 8.46 -16.42
CA ILE A 116 17.42 7.18 -15.94
C ILE A 116 18.74 7.50 -15.24
N ASN A 117 18.82 7.24 -13.93
CA ASN A 117 20.10 7.21 -13.22
C ASN A 117 20.62 5.76 -13.27
N LEU A 118 21.67 5.54 -14.07
CA LEU A 118 22.14 4.20 -14.41
C LEU A 118 23.02 3.64 -13.28
N PHE A 119 22.40 3.06 -12.25
CA PHE A 119 23.08 2.19 -11.30
C PHE A 119 22.14 1.03 -10.96
N PHE A 120 22.47 -0.16 -11.49
CA PHE A 120 21.77 -1.46 -11.49
C PHE A 120 20.88 -1.77 -12.71
N PRO A 121 21.18 -2.87 -13.45
CA PRO A 121 20.42 -3.30 -14.61
C PRO A 121 19.36 -4.32 -14.18
N ASP A 122 18.10 -3.92 -14.23
CA ASP A 122 16.97 -4.85 -14.43
C ASP A 122 15.77 -4.05 -14.93
N VAL A 123 15.91 -3.41 -16.10
CA VAL A 123 14.72 -3.00 -16.84
C VAL A 123 14.94 -3.18 -18.34
N TYR A 124 14.22 -4.15 -18.90
CA TYR A 124 13.82 -4.19 -20.30
C TYR A 124 13.03 -2.90 -20.61
N VAL A 125 13.71 -1.82 -21.01
CA VAL A 125 13.12 -0.63 -21.62
C VAL A 125 13.70 -0.44 -23.01
N ALA A 126 13.43 -1.39 -23.88
CA ALA A 126 13.55 -1.19 -25.32
C ALA A 126 12.51 -2.10 -25.97
N ASP A 127 11.57 -1.48 -26.70
CA ASP A 127 10.67 -2.04 -27.73
C ASP A 127 9.16 -1.79 -27.52
N SER A 128 8.69 -1.55 -26.30
CA SER A 128 7.24 -1.27 -26.04
C SER A 128 6.81 0.19 -26.29
N LEU A 129 7.61 1.02 -26.97
CA LEU A 129 7.31 2.44 -27.18
C LEU A 129 6.36 2.73 -28.36
N TYR A 130 5.79 1.71 -29.00
CA TYR A 130 4.96 1.87 -30.20
C TYR A 130 3.44 1.91 -29.94
N SER A 131 2.95 1.58 -28.73
CA SER A 131 1.51 1.72 -28.36
C SER A 131 1.36 2.34 -26.97
N ARG A 132 1.65 3.64 -26.89
CA ARG A 132 1.86 4.41 -25.64
C ARG A 132 0.61 4.63 -24.78
N SER A 133 -0.60 4.44 -25.29
CA SER A 133 -1.81 4.42 -24.44
C SER A 133 -1.92 3.15 -23.60
N SER A 134 -1.28 2.07 -24.02
CA SER A 134 -1.46 0.74 -23.43
C SER A 134 -0.56 0.51 -22.22
N TYR A 135 0.64 1.11 -22.18
CA TYR A 135 1.59 0.93 -21.06
C TYR A 135 1.16 1.67 -19.80
N GLN A 136 0.79 2.96 -19.88
CA GLN A 136 0.27 3.69 -18.72
C GLN A 136 -1.05 3.11 -18.22
N LYS A 137 -1.91 2.66 -19.16
CA LYS A 137 -3.09 1.86 -18.83
C LYS A 137 -2.68 0.58 -18.11
N ALA A 138 -1.70 -0.18 -18.59
CA ALA A 138 -1.26 -1.42 -17.94
C ALA A 138 -0.67 -1.17 -16.54
N VAL A 139 0.09 -0.10 -16.33
CA VAL A 139 0.61 0.27 -15.01
C VAL A 139 -0.54 0.64 -14.07
N ALA A 140 -1.43 1.55 -14.49
CA ALA A 140 -2.62 1.92 -13.72
C ALA A 140 -3.52 0.71 -13.42
N TYR A 141 -3.71 -0.18 -14.40
CA TYR A 141 -4.41 -1.44 -14.23
C TYR A 141 -3.69 -2.40 -13.30
N CYS A 142 -2.36 -2.45 -13.27
CA CYS A 142 -1.63 -3.28 -12.29
C CYS A 142 -1.85 -2.79 -10.86
N PHE A 143 -1.80 -1.47 -10.63
CA PHE A 143 -2.12 -0.87 -9.34
C PHE A 143 -3.58 -1.08 -8.97
N LEU A 144 -4.50 -0.80 -9.91
CA LEU A 144 -5.94 -0.93 -9.71
C LEU A 144 -6.33 -2.39 -9.52
N MET A 145 -5.84 -3.34 -10.32
CA MET A 145 -6.16 -4.76 -10.20
C MET A 145 -5.56 -5.37 -8.94
N LYS A 146 -4.36 -4.97 -8.49
CA LYS A 146 -3.84 -5.44 -7.19
C LYS A 146 -4.61 -4.86 -6.01
N TYR A 147 -4.97 -3.58 -6.08
CA TYR A 147 -5.76 -2.90 -5.07
C TYR A 147 -7.20 -3.44 -5.02
N VAL A 148 -7.86 -3.54 -6.16
CA VAL A 148 -9.20 -4.13 -6.33
C VAL A 148 -9.16 -5.63 -6.01
N ALA A 149 -8.10 -6.39 -6.32
CA ALA A 149 -7.95 -7.78 -5.88
C ALA A 149 -7.74 -7.91 -4.37
N ALA A 150 -7.10 -6.95 -3.72
CA ALA A 150 -6.99 -6.90 -2.26
C ALA A 150 -8.31 -6.49 -1.59
N LEU A 151 -9.18 -5.75 -2.29
CA LEU A 151 -10.53 -5.37 -1.85
C LEU A 151 -11.64 -6.33 -2.30
N LEU A 152 -11.40 -7.17 -3.31
CA LEU A 152 -12.35 -8.13 -3.87
C LEU A 152 -12.84 -9.17 -2.85
N PRO A 153 -12.03 -9.66 -1.90
CA PRO A 153 -12.51 -10.49 -0.80
C PRO A 153 -13.57 -9.78 0.05
N VAL A 154 -13.45 -8.46 0.25
CA VAL A 154 -14.43 -7.64 0.97
C VAL A 154 -15.74 -7.53 0.19
N PHE A 155 -15.68 -7.52 -1.16
CA PHE A 155 -16.88 -7.53 -2.00
C PHE A 155 -17.54 -8.92 -2.11
N TYR A 156 -16.76 -10.00 -2.14
CA TYR A 156 -17.29 -11.37 -2.29
C TYR A 156 -17.78 -12.00 -0.99
N GLN A 157 -17.34 -11.54 0.19
CA GLN A 157 -17.91 -11.96 1.48
C GLN A 157 -19.21 -11.21 1.84
N CYS A 158 -19.66 -10.28 0.99
CA CYS A 158 -20.93 -9.55 1.08
C CYS A 158 -21.99 -10.02 0.05
N LEU A 159 -21.78 -11.17 -0.61
CA LEU A 159 -22.77 -11.84 -1.48
C LEU A 159 -23.02 -13.28 -1.01
#